data_AF-Q2SLJ0-F1
#
_entry.id   AF-Q2SLJ0-F1
#
_cell.length_a   1.000
_cell.length_b   1.000
_cell.length_c   1.000
_cell.angle_alpha   90.00
_cell.angle_beta   90.00
_cell.angle_gamma   90.00
#
_symmetry.space_group_name_H-M   'P 1'
#
loop_
_entity.id
_entity.type
_entity.pdbx_description
1 polymer ?
#
loop_
_entity_poly.entity_id
_entity_poly.type
_entity_poly.pdbx_seq_one_letter_code
_entity_poly.pdbx_strand_id
1 'polypeptide(L)'
;MSANRVVSLVANNAPQDELEQSRQKMAELEQSLASVNQMAMGLLRSNSFLGGMIEFFERCSESRDPSEIGLAMENALAAYQTPYVFILNLPEQHYVFGGKNYVTNLQFDVITTLTLQRERIVHFDQYTLINFPYFSICLTMTEEEKEAHLDNLTRLAQVANFVLSNLVRETQEKMVRQGIMQRAVRRTEALLDNIMKMVLDCGAHSIQSFSDLKWTIQSSIMGLDLDVESEQSIFNIVDQLMEQFEHQQASTRIIENYIRSVKESLAQLSDSGAGELK
;
A
#
# COMPACT_ATOMS: atom_id res chain seq x y z
N MET A 1 3.69 -73.33 -34.16
CA MET A 1 3.74 -72.20 -35.12
C MET A 1 3.15 -70.98 -34.44
N SER A 2 3.91 -69.89 -34.46
CA SER A 2 3.64 -68.61 -33.77
C SER A 2 2.38 -67.89 -34.27
N ALA A 3 1.75 -67.14 -33.37
CA ALA A 3 1.08 -65.88 -33.73
C ALA A 3 1.13 -64.90 -32.53
N ASN A 4 1.98 -63.89 -32.69
CA ASN A 4 2.00 -62.62 -31.96
C ASN A 4 0.66 -61.88 -32.15
N ARG A 5 0.15 -61.24 -31.11
CA ARG A 5 -0.62 -59.98 -31.20
C ARG A 5 -0.63 -59.28 -29.84
N VAL A 6 0.33 -58.38 -29.63
CA VAL A 6 0.18 -56.91 -29.71
C VAL A 6 -0.69 -56.36 -28.59
N VAL A 7 0.02 -55.86 -27.58
CA VAL A 7 -0.42 -54.82 -26.64
C VAL A 7 -0.87 -53.60 -27.45
N SER A 8 -2.07 -53.07 -27.18
CA SER A 8 -2.33 -51.64 -27.36
C SER A 8 -2.96 -51.08 -26.09
N LEU A 9 -2.15 -50.37 -25.33
CA LEU A 9 -2.57 -49.47 -24.27
C LEU A 9 -3.54 -48.43 -24.87
N VAL A 10 -4.82 -48.51 -24.48
CA VAL A 10 -5.73 -47.37 -24.61
C VAL A 10 -5.47 -46.50 -23.38
N ALA A 11 -4.63 -45.48 -23.58
CA ALA A 11 -4.41 -44.43 -22.59
C ALA A 11 -5.67 -43.55 -22.49
N ASN A 12 -6.21 -43.44 -21.28
CA ASN A 12 -7.26 -42.52 -20.88
C ASN A 12 -6.82 -41.06 -21.10
N ASN A 13 -7.33 -40.40 -22.14
CA ASN A 13 -7.19 -38.95 -22.34
C ASN A 13 -8.53 -38.18 -22.15
N ALA A 14 -9.54 -38.79 -21.53
CA ALA A 14 -10.89 -38.20 -21.42
C ALA A 14 -11.10 -37.00 -20.45
N PRO A 15 -10.24 -36.66 -19.46
CA PRO A 15 -10.57 -35.58 -18.52
C PRO A 15 -10.00 -34.19 -18.86
N GLN A 16 -9.18 -34.03 -19.91
CA GLN A 16 -8.57 -32.72 -20.26
C GLN A 16 -9.43 -31.87 -21.21
N ASP A 17 -10.13 -32.49 -22.16
CA ASP A 17 -10.97 -31.79 -23.15
C ASP A 17 -12.21 -31.09 -22.51
N GLU A 18 -12.82 -31.74 -21.51
CA GLU A 18 -13.99 -31.18 -20.82
C GLU A 18 -13.63 -29.94 -19.98
N LEU A 19 -12.39 -29.89 -19.47
CA LEU A 19 -11.89 -28.77 -18.67
C LEU A 19 -11.57 -27.55 -19.57
N GLU A 20 -11.03 -27.78 -20.77
CA GLU A 20 -10.79 -26.72 -21.75
C GLU A 20 -12.09 -26.16 -22.34
N GLN A 21 -13.07 -27.01 -22.64
CA GLN A 21 -14.40 -26.56 -23.08
C GLN A 21 -15.15 -25.78 -21.99
N SER A 22 -15.00 -26.18 -20.72
CA SER A 22 -15.58 -25.44 -19.59
C SER A 22 -14.95 -24.04 -19.44
N ARG A 23 -13.62 -23.94 -19.60
CA ARG A 23 -12.91 -22.65 -19.58
C ARG A 23 -13.29 -21.74 -20.74
N GLN A 24 -13.44 -22.28 -21.95
CA GLN A 24 -13.90 -21.50 -23.10
C GLN A 24 -15.33 -20.98 -22.89
N LYS A 25 -16.24 -21.83 -22.40
CA LYS A 25 -17.62 -21.39 -22.07
C LYS A 25 -17.66 -20.35 -20.95
N MET A 26 -16.79 -20.44 -19.94
CA MET A 26 -16.68 -19.41 -18.92
C MET A 26 -16.17 -18.09 -19.50
N ALA A 27 -15.15 -18.12 -20.36
CA ALA A 27 -14.64 -16.91 -21.02
C ALA A 27 -15.69 -16.27 -21.94
N GLU A 28 -16.45 -17.08 -22.69
CA GLU A 28 -17.56 -16.59 -23.53
C GLU A 28 -18.71 -16.01 -22.69
N LEU A 29 -19.02 -16.62 -21.54
CA LEU A 29 -20.02 -16.09 -20.61
C LEU A 29 -19.56 -14.78 -19.97
N GLU A 30 -18.29 -14.67 -19.58
CA GLU A 30 -17.72 -13.42 -19.04
C GLU A 30 -17.73 -12.31 -20.09
N GLN A 31 -17.38 -12.61 -21.34
CA GLN A 31 -17.39 -11.65 -22.43
C GLN A 31 -18.83 -11.23 -22.80
N SER A 32 -19.77 -12.16 -22.81
CA SER A 32 -21.19 -11.88 -23.01
C SER A 32 -21.77 -11.05 -21.86
N LEU A 33 -21.38 -11.35 -20.62
CA LEU A 33 -21.80 -10.59 -19.44
C LEU A 33 -21.24 -9.17 -19.46
N ALA A 34 -19.97 -8.99 -19.86
CA ALA A 34 -19.37 -7.67 -20.04
C ALA A 34 -20.08 -6.86 -21.14
N SER A 35 -20.42 -7.50 -22.27
CA SER A 35 -21.16 -6.89 -23.38
C SER A 35 -22.59 -6.49 -22.98
N VAL A 36 -23.31 -7.37 -22.29
CA VAL A 36 -24.65 -7.08 -21.73
C VAL A 36 -24.57 -5.96 -20.69
N ASN A 37 -23.53 -5.92 -19.86
CA ASN A 37 -23.35 -4.86 -18.87
C ASN A 37 -23.03 -3.51 -19.55
N GLN A 38 -22.23 -3.51 -20.63
CA GLN A 38 -21.98 -2.32 -21.44
C GLN A 38 -23.24 -1.84 -22.16
N MET A 39 -24.06 -2.75 -22.73
CA MET A 39 -25.34 -2.39 -23.35
C MET A 39 -26.35 -1.88 -22.32
N ALA A 40 -26.44 -2.52 -21.15
CA ALA A 40 -27.27 -2.07 -20.05
C ALA A 40 -26.82 -0.68 -19.56
N MET A 41 -25.52 -0.46 -19.34
CA MET A 41 -24.98 0.86 -19.01
C MET A 41 -25.26 1.89 -20.11
N GLY A 42 -25.18 1.51 -21.39
CA GLY A 42 -25.55 2.37 -22.51
C GLY A 42 -27.03 2.77 -22.52
N LEU A 43 -27.93 1.86 -22.15
CA LEU A 43 -29.37 2.14 -21.99
C LEU A 43 -29.69 2.91 -20.70
N LEU A 44 -28.88 2.78 -19.66
CA LEU A 44 -28.99 3.59 -18.45
C LEU A 44 -28.46 5.01 -18.68
N ARG A 45 -27.47 5.17 -19.57
CA ARG A 45 -26.95 6.48 -20.02
C ARG A 45 -27.95 7.29 -20.84
N SER A 46 -28.88 6.64 -21.54
CA SER A 46 -29.96 7.34 -22.27
C SER A 46 -31.05 7.89 -21.33
N ASN A 47 -31.06 7.49 -20.06
CA ASN A 47 -31.88 8.08 -19.01
C ASN A 47 -31.07 9.20 -18.35
N SER A 48 -31.41 10.46 -18.65
CA SER A 48 -30.51 11.63 -18.47
C SER A 48 -29.88 11.76 -17.07
N PHE A 49 -30.63 11.42 -16.02
CA PHE A 49 -30.15 11.47 -14.64
C PHE A 49 -29.20 10.33 -14.28
N LEU A 50 -29.61 9.08 -14.55
CA LEU A 50 -28.84 7.90 -14.18
C LEU A 50 -27.54 7.83 -14.99
N GLY A 51 -27.58 8.26 -16.25
CA GLY A 51 -26.41 8.45 -17.10
C GLY A 51 -25.40 9.43 -16.52
N GLY A 52 -25.86 10.59 -16.04
CA GLY A 52 -25.01 11.58 -15.41
C GLY A 52 -24.34 11.07 -14.13
N MET A 53 -25.06 10.28 -13.32
CA MET A 53 -24.46 9.64 -12.14
C MET A 53 -23.42 8.58 -12.49
N ILE A 54 -23.67 7.76 -13.51
CA ILE A 54 -22.72 6.73 -13.97
C ILE A 54 -21.47 7.39 -14.53
N GLU A 55 -21.63 8.44 -15.35
CA GLU A 55 -20.51 9.19 -15.91
C GLU A 55 -19.69 9.90 -14.82
N PHE A 56 -20.35 10.49 -13.82
CA PHE A 56 -19.69 11.03 -12.63
C PHE A 56 -18.89 9.94 -11.90
N PHE A 57 -19.52 8.79 -11.64
CA PHE A 57 -18.87 7.69 -10.93
C PHE A 57 -17.65 7.16 -11.69
N GLU A 58 -17.76 6.94 -13.00
CA GLU A 58 -16.64 6.48 -13.84
C GLU A 58 -15.48 7.49 -13.82
N ARG A 59 -15.76 8.77 -14.06
CA ARG A 59 -14.73 9.84 -14.05
C ARG A 59 -14.03 9.95 -12.70
N CYS A 60 -14.78 9.82 -11.60
CA CYS A 60 -14.20 9.96 -10.27
C CYS A 60 -13.64 8.66 -9.68
N SER A 61 -13.95 7.49 -10.26
CA SER A 61 -13.41 6.20 -9.78
C SER A 61 -11.90 6.06 -10.00
N GLU A 62 -11.36 6.75 -11.01
CA GLU A 62 -9.92 6.74 -11.32
C GLU A 62 -9.20 7.98 -10.81
N SER A 63 -9.93 9.08 -10.58
CA SER A 63 -9.36 10.33 -10.10
C SER A 63 -9.01 10.28 -8.61
N ARG A 64 -7.81 10.76 -8.28
CA ARG A 64 -7.31 10.89 -6.90
C ARG A 64 -7.26 12.33 -6.42
N ASP A 65 -7.53 13.30 -7.29
CA ASP A 65 -7.50 14.72 -6.98
C ASP A 65 -8.91 15.19 -6.54
N PRO A 66 -9.08 15.69 -5.31
CA PRO A 66 -10.34 16.27 -4.86
C PRO A 66 -10.86 17.38 -5.78
N SER A 67 -9.96 18.12 -6.44
CA SER A 67 -10.31 19.19 -7.37
C SER A 67 -11.01 18.66 -8.62
N GLU A 68 -10.51 17.55 -9.18
CA GLU A 68 -11.12 16.87 -10.33
C GLU A 68 -12.48 16.26 -9.97
N ILE A 69 -12.62 15.70 -8.77
CA ILE A 69 -13.91 15.22 -8.26
C ILE A 69 -14.90 16.37 -8.12
N GLY A 70 -14.44 17.54 -7.63
CA GLY A 70 -15.24 18.76 -7.57
C GLY A 70 -15.72 19.21 -8.95
N LEU A 71 -14.83 19.30 -9.93
CA LEU A 71 -15.18 19.66 -11.31
C LEU A 71 -16.17 18.66 -11.93
N ALA A 72 -16.00 17.36 -11.70
CA ALA A 72 -16.93 16.35 -12.16
C ALA A 72 -18.32 16.52 -11.52
N MET A 73 -18.37 16.90 -10.25
CA MET A 73 -19.62 17.19 -9.55
C MET A 73 -20.29 18.46 -10.08
N GLU A 74 -19.53 19.52 -10.36
CA GLU A 74 -20.07 20.74 -10.98
C GLU A 74 -20.71 20.45 -12.34
N ASN A 75 -20.07 19.60 -13.15
CA ASN A 75 -20.61 19.15 -14.44
C ASN A 75 -21.90 18.35 -14.27
N ALA A 76 -21.98 17.47 -13.27
CA ALA A 76 -23.20 16.71 -12.97
C ALA A 76 -24.34 17.61 -12.48
N LEU A 77 -24.03 18.64 -11.70
CA LEU A 77 -25.00 19.59 -11.17
C LEU A 77 -25.47 20.63 -12.20
N ALA A 78 -24.66 20.92 -13.23
CA ALA A 78 -25.01 21.86 -14.30
C ALA A 78 -26.34 21.52 -15.01
N ALA A 79 -26.68 20.23 -15.08
CA ALA A 79 -27.93 19.76 -15.69
C ALA A 79 -29.20 20.23 -14.97
N TYR A 80 -29.13 20.54 -13.67
CA TYR A 80 -30.28 20.92 -12.85
C TYR A 80 -30.58 22.43 -12.87
N GLN A 81 -29.65 23.25 -13.37
CA GLN A 81 -29.78 24.71 -13.46
C GLN A 81 -30.10 25.42 -12.11
N THR A 82 -29.89 24.73 -10.99
CA THR A 82 -30.16 25.23 -9.64
C THR A 82 -28.91 25.91 -9.06
N PRO A 83 -29.02 27.05 -8.35
CA PRO A 83 -27.92 27.59 -7.58
C PRO A 83 -27.47 26.62 -6.49
N TYR A 84 -26.19 26.26 -6.50
CA TYR A 84 -25.61 25.32 -5.54
C TYR A 84 -24.31 25.83 -4.94
N VAL A 85 -24.03 25.34 -3.75
CA VAL A 85 -22.73 25.39 -3.06
C VAL A 85 -22.50 24.01 -2.47
N PHE A 86 -21.32 23.42 -2.63
CA PHE A 86 -21.02 22.14 -2.01
C PHE A 86 -19.62 22.13 -1.39
N ILE A 87 -19.45 21.27 -0.39
CA ILE A 87 -18.19 21.00 0.28
C ILE A 87 -17.80 19.55 0.05
N LEU A 88 -16.55 19.32 -0.37
CA LEU A 88 -15.85 18.06 -0.21
C LEU A 88 -15.15 18.09 1.15
N ASN A 89 -15.63 17.27 2.07
CA ASN A 89 -15.18 17.26 3.46
C ASN A 89 -14.14 16.15 3.66
N LEU A 90 -12.87 16.44 3.35
CA LEU A 90 -11.78 15.50 3.61
C LEU A 90 -11.16 15.77 4.99
N PRO A 91 -10.60 14.76 5.67
CA PRO A 91 -10.07 14.90 7.04
C PRO A 91 -8.99 15.98 7.21
N GLU A 92 -8.23 16.28 6.17
CA GLU A 92 -7.11 17.23 6.21
C GLU A 92 -7.46 18.60 5.60
N GLN A 93 -8.45 18.65 4.71
CA GLN A 93 -8.78 19.85 3.95
C GLN A 93 -10.23 19.83 3.47
N HIS A 94 -10.88 20.99 3.53
CA HIS A 94 -12.20 21.20 2.95
C HIS A 94 -12.07 21.93 1.63
N TYR A 95 -12.74 21.41 0.60
CA TYR A 95 -12.80 22.06 -0.71
C TYR A 95 -14.23 22.54 -0.93
N VAL A 96 -14.41 23.83 -1.23
CA VAL A 96 -15.73 24.43 -1.39
C VAL A 96 -15.89 24.92 -2.82
N PHE A 97 -16.99 24.52 -3.44
CA PHE A 97 -17.31 24.79 -4.83
C PHE A 97 -18.68 25.46 -4.95
N GLY A 98 -18.90 26.20 -6.03
CA GLY A 98 -20.14 26.91 -6.27
C GLY A 98 -20.36 27.15 -7.76
N GLY A 99 -21.62 27.14 -8.19
CA GLY A 99 -22.01 27.06 -9.61
C GLY A 99 -21.64 28.23 -10.54
N LYS A 100 -20.74 29.14 -10.12
CA LYS A 100 -20.18 30.24 -10.91
C LYS A 100 -18.67 30.41 -10.73
N ASN A 101 -17.96 29.34 -10.34
CA ASN A 101 -16.51 29.36 -10.02
C ASN A 101 -16.13 30.36 -8.90
N TYR A 102 -17.11 30.85 -8.15
CA TYR A 102 -16.92 31.77 -7.06
C TYR A 102 -17.90 31.44 -5.93
N VAL A 103 -17.35 31.24 -4.74
CA VAL A 103 -18.11 31.04 -3.51
C VAL A 103 -18.05 32.34 -2.73
N THR A 104 -19.21 32.94 -2.47
CA THR A 104 -19.27 34.13 -1.60
C THR A 104 -18.95 33.73 -0.15
N ASN A 105 -18.37 34.64 0.64
CA ASN A 105 -18.10 34.37 2.07
C ASN A 105 -19.38 33.93 2.82
N LEU A 106 -20.52 34.56 2.51
CA LEU A 106 -21.80 34.18 3.09
C LEU A 106 -22.19 32.73 2.76
N GLN A 107 -22.00 32.30 1.51
CA GLN A 107 -22.28 30.92 1.10
C GLN A 107 -21.37 29.92 1.82
N PHE A 108 -20.09 30.26 1.98
CA PHE A 108 -19.14 29.46 2.74
C PHE A 108 -19.57 29.33 4.22
N ASP A 109 -19.89 30.44 4.87
CA ASP A 109 -20.34 30.46 6.27
C ASP A 109 -21.65 29.68 6.47
N VAL A 110 -22.60 29.82 5.53
CA VAL A 110 -23.86 29.09 5.56
C VAL A 110 -23.63 27.59 5.44
N ILE A 111 -22.89 27.13 4.43
CA ILE A 111 -22.71 25.70 4.24
C ILE A 111 -21.88 25.06 5.36
N THR A 112 -20.85 25.75 5.87
CA THR A 112 -20.05 25.27 7.00
C THR A 112 -20.83 25.23 8.32
N THR A 113 -21.77 26.15 8.53
CA THR A 113 -22.64 26.13 9.71
C THR A 113 -23.68 25.01 9.59
N LEU A 114 -24.25 24.83 8.40
CA LEU A 114 -25.28 23.83 8.15
C LEU A 114 -24.75 22.40 8.20
N THR A 115 -23.49 22.16 7.83
CA THR A 115 -22.87 20.83 7.93
C THR A 115 -22.69 20.34 9.37
N LEU A 116 -22.76 21.23 10.37
CA LEU A 116 -22.75 20.86 11.79
C LEU A 116 -24.06 20.18 12.23
N GLN A 117 -25.13 20.28 11.44
CA GLN A 117 -26.39 19.61 11.73
C GLN A 117 -26.24 18.10 11.59
N ARG A 118 -26.87 17.35 12.51
CA ARG A 118 -26.86 15.87 12.45
C ARG A 118 -27.81 15.29 11.41
N GLU A 119 -28.77 16.09 10.96
CA GLU A 119 -29.76 15.65 9.99
C GLU A 119 -29.16 15.55 8.58
N ARG A 120 -29.50 14.47 7.88
CA ARG A 120 -29.01 14.19 6.52
C ARG A 120 -29.60 15.13 5.47
N ILE A 121 -30.85 15.55 5.66
CA ILE A 121 -31.52 16.51 4.78
C ILE A 121 -32.16 17.57 5.68
N VAL A 122 -31.84 18.83 5.44
CA VAL A 122 -32.38 19.96 6.19
C VAL A 122 -33.00 20.94 5.21
N HIS A 123 -34.25 21.31 5.44
CA HIS A 123 -34.94 22.33 4.67
C HIS A 123 -35.05 23.61 5.50
N PHE A 124 -34.60 24.73 4.92
CA PHE A 124 -34.71 26.04 5.51
C PHE A 124 -35.18 27.03 4.44
N ASP A 125 -36.48 27.32 4.44
CA ASP A 125 -37.11 28.17 3.43
C ASP A 125 -36.85 27.62 2.00
N GLN A 126 -36.24 28.42 1.13
CA GLN A 126 -35.80 28.04 -0.21
C GLN A 126 -34.49 27.23 -0.25
N TYR A 127 -33.81 27.06 0.88
CA TYR A 127 -32.55 26.31 0.95
C TYR A 127 -32.79 24.86 1.34
N THR A 128 -32.16 23.95 0.60
CA THR A 128 -32.13 22.52 0.92
C THR A 128 -30.68 22.08 1.07
N LEU A 129 -30.34 21.59 2.26
CA LEU A 129 -29.07 20.95 2.57
C LEU A 129 -29.21 19.44 2.42
N ILE A 130 -28.26 18.81 1.75
CA ILE A 130 -28.02 17.37 1.77
C ILE A 130 -26.64 17.15 2.37
N ASN A 131 -26.60 16.58 3.57
CA ASN A 131 -25.41 16.45 4.40
C ASN A 131 -24.97 14.98 4.49
N PHE A 132 -23.77 14.70 4.00
CA PHE A 132 -23.05 13.44 4.24
C PHE A 132 -21.66 13.73 4.82
N PRO A 133 -21.05 12.74 5.52
CA PRO A 133 -19.78 12.93 6.21
C PRO A 133 -18.66 13.52 5.35
N TYR A 134 -18.50 13.03 4.11
CA TYR A 134 -17.44 13.47 3.20
C TYR A 134 -17.92 14.40 2.09
N PHE A 135 -19.23 14.61 1.97
CA PHE A 135 -19.82 15.44 0.93
C PHE A 135 -21.05 16.16 1.45
N SER A 136 -21.15 17.47 1.23
CA SER A 136 -22.35 18.21 1.58
C SER A 136 -22.69 19.22 0.51
N ILE A 137 -23.98 19.36 0.21
CA ILE A 137 -24.46 20.31 -0.80
C ILE A 137 -25.64 21.10 -0.25
N CYS A 138 -25.60 22.41 -0.49
CA CYS A 138 -26.69 23.34 -0.23
C CYS A 138 -27.20 23.88 -1.57
N LEU A 139 -28.50 23.71 -1.81
CA LEU A 139 -29.18 24.10 -3.04
C LEU A 139 -30.27 25.12 -2.74
N THR A 140 -30.51 26.05 -3.67
CA THR A 140 -31.66 26.97 -3.59
C THR A 140 -32.75 26.46 -4.53
N MET A 141 -33.81 25.84 -3.99
CA MET A 141 -34.83 25.15 -4.77
C MET A 141 -36.25 25.63 -4.41
N THR A 142 -37.09 25.77 -5.43
CA THR A 142 -38.54 25.90 -5.30
C THR A 142 -39.19 24.57 -4.86
N GLU A 143 -40.42 24.61 -4.36
CA GLU A 143 -41.14 23.39 -3.95
C GLU A 143 -41.35 22.41 -5.11
N GLU A 144 -41.63 22.91 -6.32
CA GLU A 144 -41.78 22.08 -7.53
C GLU A 144 -40.47 21.36 -7.90
N GLU A 145 -39.33 22.05 -7.80
CA GLU A 145 -38.01 21.45 -8.05
C GLU A 145 -37.63 20.45 -6.96
N LYS A 146 -38.00 20.72 -5.69
CA LYS A 146 -37.77 19.77 -4.59
C LYS A 146 -38.49 18.45 -4.88
N GLU A 147 -39.77 18.50 -5.25
CA GLU A 147 -40.55 17.29 -5.56
C GLU A 147 -39.98 16.53 -6.77
N ALA A 148 -39.50 17.24 -7.79
CA ALA A 148 -38.98 16.62 -9.01
C ALA A 148 -37.54 16.10 -8.92
N HIS A 149 -36.66 16.72 -8.13
CA HIS A 149 -35.21 16.51 -8.21
C HIS A 149 -34.53 16.11 -6.90
N LEU A 150 -35.19 16.24 -5.73
CA LEU A 150 -34.54 16.00 -4.44
C LEU A 150 -33.99 14.58 -4.32
N ASP A 151 -34.74 13.57 -4.75
CA ASP A 151 -34.30 12.16 -4.71
C ASP A 151 -33.06 11.94 -5.58
N ASN A 152 -33.05 12.56 -6.76
CA ASN A 152 -31.96 12.46 -7.71
C ASN A 152 -30.68 13.13 -7.17
N LEU A 153 -30.82 14.34 -6.62
CA LEU A 153 -29.71 15.07 -5.99
C LEU A 153 -29.19 14.35 -4.74
N THR A 154 -30.07 13.72 -3.96
CA THR A 154 -29.70 12.93 -2.78
C THR A 154 -28.90 11.69 -3.17
N ARG A 155 -29.28 11.01 -4.26
CA ARG A 155 -28.53 9.87 -4.79
C ARG A 155 -27.17 10.29 -5.34
N LEU A 156 -27.10 11.39 -6.08
CA LEU A 156 -25.83 11.93 -6.58
C LEU A 156 -24.88 12.29 -5.42
N ALA A 157 -25.39 12.98 -4.40
CA ALA A 157 -24.63 13.30 -3.18
C ALA A 157 -24.17 12.03 -2.43
N GLN A 158 -24.98 10.98 -2.42
CA GLN A 158 -24.60 9.69 -1.84
C GLN A 158 -23.45 9.02 -2.62
N VAL A 159 -23.50 9.06 -3.96
CA VAL A 159 -22.43 8.53 -4.81
C VAL A 159 -21.14 9.34 -4.61
N ALA A 160 -21.23 10.66 -4.58
CA ALA A 160 -20.08 11.52 -4.30
C ALA A 160 -19.46 11.23 -2.93
N ASN A 161 -20.28 11.08 -1.89
CA ASN A 161 -19.81 10.68 -0.57
C ASN A 161 -19.12 9.31 -0.58
N PHE A 162 -19.64 8.34 -1.34
CA PHE A 162 -19.03 7.02 -1.47
C PHE A 162 -17.64 7.10 -2.12
N VAL A 163 -17.52 7.83 -3.24
CA VAL A 163 -16.24 8.04 -3.92
C VAL A 163 -15.22 8.69 -2.99
N LEU A 164 -15.60 9.77 -2.30
CA LEU A 164 -14.70 10.45 -1.36
C LEU A 164 -14.34 9.57 -0.16
N SER A 165 -15.26 8.74 0.33
CA SER A 165 -14.97 7.80 1.41
C SER A 165 -13.94 6.74 1.00
N ASN A 166 -13.98 6.27 -0.25
CA ASN A 166 -12.98 5.35 -0.79
C ASN A 166 -11.62 6.03 -0.91
N LEU A 167 -11.59 7.27 -1.39
CA LEU A 167 -10.35 8.07 -1.47
C LEU A 167 -9.71 8.24 -0.09
N VAL A 168 -10.49 8.59 0.93
CA VAL A 168 -10.01 8.71 2.32
C VAL A 168 -9.49 7.38 2.84
N ARG A 169 -10.22 6.28 2.61
CA ARG A 169 -9.79 4.94 3.04
C ARG A 169 -8.47 4.54 2.40
N GLU A 170 -8.31 4.73 1.10
CA GLU A 170 -7.08 4.37 0.38
C GLU A 170 -5.87 5.17 0.89
N THR A 171 -6.05 6.48 1.14
CA THR A 171 -5.00 7.32 1.71
C THR A 171 -4.61 6.85 3.12
N GLN A 172 -5.60 6.51 3.95
CA GLN A 172 -5.35 6.01 5.30
C GLN A 172 -4.66 4.64 5.28
N GLU A 173 -5.08 3.72 4.40
CA GLU A 173 -4.43 2.42 4.23
C GLU A 173 -2.97 2.54 3.77
N LYS A 174 -2.68 3.47 2.83
CA LYS A 174 -1.31 3.78 2.40
C LYS A 174 -0.46 4.28 3.57
N MET A 175 -0.96 5.23 4.36
CA MET A 175 -0.26 5.74 5.54
C MET A 175 0.01 4.65 6.58
N VAL A 176 -0.98 3.80 6.86
CA VAL A 176 -0.82 2.67 7.78
C VAL A 176 0.25 1.69 7.27
N ARG A 177 0.22 1.36 5.97
CA ARG A 177 1.21 0.48 5.34
C ARG A 177 2.62 1.07 5.42
N GLN A 178 2.78 2.36 5.14
CA GLN A 178 4.06 3.07 5.29
C GLN A 178 4.53 3.03 6.75
N GLY A 179 3.64 3.28 7.72
CA GLY A 179 3.98 3.22 9.15
C GLY A 179 4.35 1.81 9.65
N ILE A 180 3.79 0.75 9.06
CA ILE A 180 4.22 -0.63 9.32
C ILE A 180 5.61 -0.88 8.72
N MET A 181 5.84 -0.44 7.49
CA MET A 181 7.12 -0.62 6.80
C MET A 181 8.27 0.11 7.52
N GLN A 182 8.06 1.35 7.95
CA GLN A 182 9.05 2.10 8.74
C GLN A 182 9.37 1.39 10.08
N ARG A 183 8.37 0.84 10.76
CA ARG A 183 8.59 0.04 11.98
C ARG A 183 9.38 -1.23 11.70
N ALA A 184 9.12 -1.91 10.59
CA ALA A 184 9.87 -3.08 10.18
C ALA A 184 11.34 -2.73 9.89
N VAL A 185 11.60 -1.65 9.15
CA VAL A 185 12.96 -1.15 8.88
C VAL A 185 13.72 -0.90 10.18
N ARG A 186 13.15 -0.11 11.11
CA ARG A 186 13.77 0.17 12.42
C ARG A 186 14.07 -1.09 13.22
N ARG A 187 13.17 -2.08 13.19
CA ARG A 187 13.38 -3.36 13.87
C ARG A 187 14.52 -4.15 13.24
N THR A 188 14.61 -4.16 11.91
CA THR A 188 15.71 -4.82 11.18
C THR A 188 17.05 -4.15 11.47
N GLU A 189 17.10 -2.82 11.50
CA GLU A 189 18.32 -2.08 11.89
C GLU A 189 18.77 -2.45 13.31
N ALA A 190 17.86 -2.47 14.28
CA ALA A 190 18.17 -2.87 15.65
C ALA A 190 18.68 -4.32 15.74
N LEU A 191 18.14 -5.23 14.92
CA LEU A 191 18.64 -6.61 14.83
C LEU A 191 20.05 -6.68 14.24
N LEU A 192 20.33 -5.91 13.19
CA LEU A 192 21.67 -5.82 12.59
C LEU A 192 22.69 -5.25 13.57
N ASP A 193 22.32 -4.24 14.37
CA ASP A 193 23.18 -3.70 15.42
C ASP A 193 23.47 -4.73 16.52
N ASN A 194 22.47 -5.51 16.91
CA ASN A 194 22.67 -6.60 17.86
C ASN A 194 23.59 -7.70 17.30
N ILE A 195 23.44 -8.07 16.03
CA ILE A 195 24.32 -9.04 15.37
C ILE A 195 25.75 -8.49 15.31
N MET A 196 25.93 -7.23 14.92
CA MET A 196 27.25 -6.59 14.87
C MET A 196 27.92 -6.58 16.24
N LYS A 197 27.17 -6.23 17.29
CA LYS A 197 27.67 -6.30 18.67
C LYS A 197 28.09 -7.72 19.07
N MET A 198 27.25 -8.72 18.78
CA MET A 198 27.55 -10.12 19.09
C MET A 198 28.79 -10.64 18.35
N VAL A 199 28.99 -10.21 17.09
CA VAL A 199 30.17 -10.55 16.30
C VAL A 199 31.43 -9.92 16.90
N LEU A 200 31.37 -8.65 17.30
CA LEU A 200 32.49 -7.95 17.95
C LEU A 200 32.84 -8.58 19.30
N ASP A 201 31.84 -8.88 20.13
CA ASP A 201 32.02 -9.51 21.45
C ASP A 201 32.63 -10.91 21.30
N CYS A 202 32.13 -11.71 20.36
CA CYS A 202 32.67 -13.04 20.07
C CYS A 202 34.11 -12.97 19.55
N GLY A 203 34.41 -12.00 18.67
CA GLY A 203 35.76 -11.73 18.19
C GLY A 203 36.74 -11.39 19.32
N ALA A 204 36.35 -10.49 20.23
CA ALA A 204 37.16 -10.11 21.39
C ALA A 204 37.39 -11.29 22.35
N HIS A 205 36.35 -12.06 22.66
CA HIS A 205 36.46 -13.25 23.50
C HIS A 205 37.34 -14.34 22.88
N SER A 206 37.29 -14.50 21.56
CA SER A 206 38.09 -15.51 20.86
C SER A 206 39.58 -15.14 20.86
N ILE A 207 39.92 -13.86 20.61
CA ILE A 207 41.30 -13.35 20.75
C ILE A 207 41.81 -13.59 22.17
N GLN A 208 41.02 -13.21 23.17
CA GLN A 208 41.42 -13.34 24.58
C GLN A 208 41.69 -14.80 24.94
N SER A 209 40.76 -15.71 24.59
CA SER A 209 40.90 -17.14 24.89
C SER A 209 42.14 -17.74 24.21
N PHE A 210 42.45 -17.32 22.98
CA PHE A 210 43.62 -17.81 22.26
C PHE A 210 44.94 -17.25 22.82
N SER A 211 44.94 -15.98 23.25
CA SER A 211 46.07 -15.37 23.97
C SER A 211 46.34 -16.08 25.30
N ASP A 212 45.28 -16.41 26.06
CA ASP A 212 45.38 -17.14 27.33
C ASP A 212 45.90 -18.57 27.09
N LEU A 213 45.46 -19.23 26.01
CA LEU A 213 45.97 -20.53 25.59
C LEU A 213 47.47 -20.46 25.24
N LYS A 214 47.90 -19.46 24.47
CA LYS A 214 49.32 -19.24 24.16
C LYS A 214 50.14 -19.07 25.43
N TRP A 215 49.71 -18.19 26.33
CA TRP A 215 50.39 -17.98 27.62
C TRP A 215 50.47 -19.28 28.43
N THR A 216 49.39 -20.05 28.47
CA THR A 216 49.35 -21.33 29.18
C THR A 216 50.32 -22.33 28.58
N ILE A 217 50.37 -22.45 27.25
CA ILE A 217 51.31 -23.33 26.55
C ILE A 217 52.75 -22.88 26.82
N GLN A 218 53.07 -21.59 26.68
CA GLN A 218 54.39 -21.05 26.93
C GLN A 218 54.86 -21.29 28.37
N SER A 219 54.00 -21.03 29.36
CA SER A 219 54.31 -21.25 30.77
C SER A 219 54.48 -22.73 31.14
N SER A 220 53.77 -23.64 30.46
CA SER A 220 53.84 -25.08 30.72
C SER A 220 55.08 -25.72 30.08
N ILE A 221 55.48 -25.26 28.90
CA ILE A 221 56.67 -25.73 28.17
C ILE A 221 57.95 -25.47 28.96
N MET A 222 58.07 -24.29 29.59
CA MET A 222 59.23 -23.93 30.42
C MET A 222 59.40 -24.87 31.63
N GLY A 223 58.38 -25.65 32.00
CA GLY A 223 58.42 -26.62 33.10
C GLY A 223 58.68 -28.08 32.68
N LEU A 224 58.82 -28.36 31.39
CA LEU A 224 58.84 -29.74 30.86
C LEU A 224 60.24 -30.33 30.61
N ASP A 225 61.32 -29.63 30.97
CA ASP A 225 62.72 -30.08 30.81
C ASP A 225 63.01 -30.61 29.39
N LEU A 226 62.44 -29.93 28.39
CA LEU A 226 62.59 -30.23 26.97
C LEU A 226 63.95 -29.76 26.48
N ASP A 227 64.47 -30.40 25.44
CA ASP A 227 65.63 -29.89 24.73
C ASP A 227 65.26 -28.64 23.92
N VAL A 228 66.26 -27.80 23.69
CA VAL A 228 66.09 -26.47 23.07
C VAL A 228 65.46 -26.56 21.68
N GLU A 229 65.75 -27.62 20.92
CA GLU A 229 65.16 -27.84 19.59
C GLU A 229 63.66 -28.17 19.65
N SER A 230 63.22 -29.00 20.59
CA SER A 230 61.79 -29.32 20.75
C SER A 230 61.01 -28.13 21.30
N GLU A 231 61.59 -27.39 22.24
CA GLU A 231 61.01 -26.16 22.78
C GLU A 231 60.77 -25.13 21.67
N GLN A 232 61.80 -24.88 20.85
CA GLN A 232 61.71 -23.95 19.71
C GLN A 232 60.70 -24.43 18.65
N SER A 233 60.63 -25.74 18.40
CA SER A 233 59.65 -26.33 17.47
C SER A 233 58.21 -26.07 17.93
N ILE A 234 57.92 -26.25 19.23
CA ILE A 234 56.58 -26.00 19.77
C ILE A 234 56.22 -24.51 19.69
N PHE A 235 57.15 -23.60 20.01
CA PHE A 235 56.89 -22.17 19.85
C PHE A 235 56.58 -21.78 18.40
N ASN A 236 57.32 -22.32 17.43
CA ASN A 236 57.05 -22.06 16.01
C ASN A 236 55.66 -22.56 15.57
N ILE A 237 55.21 -23.72 16.07
CA ILE A 237 53.87 -24.25 15.78
C ILE A 237 52.78 -23.35 16.39
N VAL A 238 52.99 -22.88 17.63
CA VAL A 238 52.05 -21.96 18.31
C VAL A 238 51.94 -20.62 17.57
N ASP A 239 53.06 -20.09 17.10
CA ASP A 239 53.05 -18.83 16.33
C ASP A 239 52.40 -19.00 14.95
N GLN A 240 52.61 -20.12 14.25
CA GLN A 240 51.87 -20.42 13.01
C GLN A 240 50.36 -20.56 13.25
N LEU A 241 49.95 -21.20 14.35
CA LEU A 241 48.54 -21.29 14.74
C LEU A 241 47.95 -19.90 15.06
N MET A 242 48.73 -19.00 15.65
CA MET A 242 48.32 -17.61 15.85
C MET A 242 48.10 -16.88 14.53
N GLU A 243 49.05 -16.95 13.59
CA GLU A 243 48.90 -16.31 12.29
C GLU A 243 47.67 -16.85 11.53
N GLN A 244 47.45 -18.17 11.56
CA GLN A 244 46.26 -18.77 10.94
C GLN A 244 44.96 -18.31 11.60
N PHE A 245 44.94 -18.21 12.93
CA PHE A 245 43.77 -17.74 13.68
C PHE A 245 43.46 -16.27 13.39
N GLU A 246 44.47 -15.39 13.38
CA GLU A 246 44.32 -13.98 12.99
C GLU A 246 43.80 -13.84 11.56
N HIS A 247 44.28 -14.68 10.65
CA HIS A 247 43.84 -14.66 9.25
C HIS A 247 42.39 -15.13 9.11
N GLN A 248 41.95 -16.10 9.91
CA GLN A 248 40.56 -16.56 9.97
C GLN A 248 39.65 -15.48 10.58
N GLN A 249 40.15 -14.73 11.56
CA GLN A 249 39.44 -13.59 12.14
C GLN A 249 39.31 -12.41 11.16
N ALA A 250 40.23 -12.26 10.21
CA ALA A 250 40.07 -11.30 9.12
C ALA A 250 38.81 -11.59 8.26
N SER A 251 38.35 -12.85 8.22
CA SER A 251 37.07 -13.23 7.60
C SER A 251 35.86 -12.63 8.34
N THR A 252 35.96 -12.37 9.64
CA THR A 252 34.91 -11.71 10.43
C THR A 252 34.68 -10.25 10.00
N ARG A 253 35.71 -9.58 9.46
CA ARG A 253 35.59 -8.23 8.85
C ARG A 253 34.72 -8.24 7.59
N ILE A 254 34.61 -9.38 6.90
CA ILE A 254 33.72 -9.53 5.74
C ILE A 254 32.26 -9.43 6.20
N ILE A 255 31.93 -10.05 7.34
CA ILE A 255 30.58 -9.99 7.93
C ILE A 255 30.21 -8.55 8.30
N GLU A 256 31.14 -7.78 8.87
CA GLU A 256 30.93 -6.36 9.16
C GLU A 256 30.62 -5.54 7.90
N ASN A 257 31.36 -5.78 6.81
CA ASN A 257 31.12 -5.10 5.54
C ASN A 257 29.76 -5.44 4.93
N TYR A 258 29.33 -6.71 5.02
CA TYR A 258 27.98 -7.11 4.62
C TYR A 258 26.91 -6.44 5.48
N ILE A 259 27.05 -6.43 6.80
CA ILE A 259 26.10 -5.76 7.70
C ILE A 259 26.01 -4.27 7.38
N ARG A 260 27.14 -3.60 7.13
CA ARG A 260 27.18 -2.17 6.76
C ARG A 260 26.45 -1.92 5.43
N SER A 261 26.71 -2.74 4.42
CA SER A 261 26.02 -2.63 3.11
C SER A 261 24.51 -2.85 3.22
N VAL A 262 24.07 -3.80 4.04
CA VAL A 262 22.63 -4.01 4.31
C VAL A 262 22.02 -2.80 5.03
N LYS A 263 22.73 -2.18 5.99
CA LYS A 263 22.26 -0.96 6.66
C LYS A 263 22.15 0.21 5.69
N GLU A 264 23.11 0.40 4.79
CA GLU A 264 23.06 1.45 3.75
C GLU A 264 21.87 1.23 2.80
N SER A 265 21.60 -0.02 2.43
CA SER A 265 20.46 -0.39 1.57
C SER A 265 19.12 -0.15 2.28
N LEU A 266 19.04 -0.44 3.58
CA LEU A 266 17.86 -0.15 4.41
C LEU A 266 17.62 1.36 4.57
N ALA A 267 18.69 2.15 4.72
CA ALA A 267 18.60 3.60 4.80
C ALA A 267 18.03 4.20 3.49
N GLN A 268 18.49 3.71 2.33
CA GLN A 268 17.98 4.13 1.01
C GLN A 268 16.48 3.79 0.82
N LEU A 269 16.04 2.64 1.34
CA LEU A 269 14.62 2.26 1.34
C LEU A 269 13.78 3.15 2.25
N SER A 270 14.35 3.66 3.34
CA SER A 270 13.67 4.60 4.24
C SER A 270 13.52 5.99 3.62
N ASP A 271 14.53 6.47 2.90
CA ASP A 271 14.54 7.78 2.23
C ASP A 271 13.67 7.79 0.97
N SER A 272 13.67 6.69 0.20
CA SER A 272 12.83 6.57 -1.01
C SER A 272 11.34 6.57 -0.66
N GLY A 273 10.96 6.09 0.53
CA GLY A 273 9.57 6.16 1.03
C GLY A 273 9.14 7.55 1.50
N ALA A 274 10.08 8.48 1.73
CA ALA A 274 9.79 9.88 2.09
C ALA A 274 9.69 10.81 0.86
N GLY A 275 10.17 10.36 -0.30
CA GLY A 275 10.23 11.17 -1.53
C GLY A 275 8.92 11.26 -2.35
N GLU A 276 7.92 10.42 -2.08
CA GLU A 276 6.63 10.43 -2.81
C GLU A 276 5.60 11.45 -2.26
N LEU A 277 6.01 12.36 -1.37
CA LEU A 277 5.15 13.37 -0.74
C LEU A 277 5.39 14.80 -1.27
N LYS A 278 5.63 14.98 -2.56
CA LYS A 278 5.61 16.32 -3.19
C LYS A 278 4.66 16.39 -4.36
#